data_AF-A0AB37U9K5-F1
#
_entry.id   AF-A0AB37U9K5-F1
#
_cell.length_a   1.000
_cell.length_b   1.000
_cell.length_c   1.000
_cell.angle_alpha   90.00
_cell.angle_beta   90.00
_cell.angle_gamma   90.00
#
_symmetry.space_group_name_H-M   'P 1'
#
loop_
_entity.id
_entity.type
_entity.pdbx_description
1 polymer ?
#
loop_
_entity_poly.entity_id
_entity_poly.type
_entity_poly.pdbx_seq_one_letter_code
_entity_poly.pdbx_strand_id
1 'polypeptide(L)'
;MEKKIANRKIVAGRISQWVKFQPCDLEDTRLLAKELCEIDVHEDLLVKLHELSNGSIRLITVGLSRMEAFTKAQRWQSISAQQWSGQPFFLSRQI
;
A
#
# COMPACT_ATOMS: atom_id res chain seq x y z
N MET A 1 13.33 -19.78 -0.62
CA MET A 1 12.26 -20.78 -0.82
C MET A 1 12.54 -21.64 -2.05
N GLU A 2 12.89 -21.01 -3.18
CA GLU A 2 13.34 -21.65 -4.43
C GLU A 2 14.37 -22.75 -4.23
N LYS A 3 15.48 -22.48 -3.51
CA LYS A 3 16.51 -23.50 -3.20
C LYS A 3 15.96 -24.76 -2.50
N LYS A 4 14.94 -24.62 -1.65
CA LYS A 4 14.30 -25.76 -0.95
C LYS A 4 13.42 -26.58 -1.90
N ILE A 5 12.74 -25.93 -2.84
CA ILE A 5 11.88 -26.58 -3.84
C ILE A 5 12.72 -27.23 -4.94
N ALA A 6 13.85 -26.63 -5.33
CA ALA A 6 14.79 -27.18 -6.31
C ALA A 6 15.31 -28.57 -5.93
N ASN A 7 15.48 -28.85 -4.63
CA ASN A 7 15.88 -30.17 -4.13
C ASN A 7 14.81 -31.25 -4.31
N ARG A 8 13.55 -30.88 -4.62
CA ARG A 8 12.45 -31.81 -4.90
C ARG A 8 12.22 -31.92 -6.41
N LYS A 9 13.02 -32.75 -7.08
CA LYS A 9 13.09 -32.89 -8.55
C LYS A 9 11.71 -33.05 -9.23
N ILE A 10 10.79 -33.83 -8.65
CA ILE A 10 9.43 -34.02 -9.21
C ILE A 10 8.62 -32.72 -9.21
N VAL A 11 8.71 -31.94 -8.13
CA VAL A 11 7.97 -30.68 -7.99
C VAL A 11 8.64 -29.59 -8.81
N ALA A 12 9.97 -29.48 -8.73
CA ALA A 12 10.74 -28.50 -9.47
C ALA A 12 10.56 -28.65 -10.99
N GLY A 13 10.50 -29.88 -11.51
CA GLY A 13 10.25 -30.14 -12.93
C GLY A 13 8.84 -29.78 -13.43
N ARG A 14 7.90 -29.45 -12.53
CA ARG A 14 6.53 -29.01 -12.87
C ARG A 14 6.34 -27.49 -12.76
N ILE A 15 7.35 -26.75 -12.31
CA ILE A 15 7.29 -25.29 -12.20
C ILE A 15 7.83 -24.70 -13.50
N SER A 16 6.96 -24.16 -14.33
CA SER A 16 7.35 -23.57 -15.63
C SER A 16 8.04 -22.22 -15.50
N GLN A 17 7.71 -21.45 -14.46
CA GLN A 17 8.28 -20.11 -14.24
C GLN A 17 8.32 -19.75 -12.76
N TRP A 18 9.33 -18.96 -12.40
CA TRP A 18 9.46 -18.32 -11.09
C TRP A 18 9.17 -16.84 -11.26
N VAL A 19 8.07 -16.36 -10.66
CA VAL A 19 7.70 -14.95 -10.70
C VAL A 19 8.05 -14.33 -9.35
N LYS A 20 8.88 -13.30 -9.38
CA LYS A 20 9.31 -12.58 -8.17
C LYS A 20 8.53 -11.27 -8.05
N PHE A 21 7.64 -11.20 -7.06
CA PHE A 21 6.94 -9.96 -6.73
C PHE A 21 7.90 -8.96 -6.09
N GLN A 22 7.74 -7.68 -6.45
CA GLN A 22 8.43 -6.55 -5.84
C GLN A 22 7.44 -5.74 -4.98
N PRO A 23 7.93 -4.94 -4.01
CA PRO A 23 7.10 -3.93 -3.36
C PRO A 23 6.51 -2.97 -4.40
N CYS A 24 5.34 -2.42 -4.12
CA CYS A 24 4.77 -1.33 -4.90
C CYS A 24 5.72 -0.14 -4.89
N ASP A 25 5.79 0.60 -5.98
CA ASP A 25 6.46 1.89 -6.04
C ASP A 25 5.49 3.05 -5.77
N LEU A 26 5.96 4.29 -5.95
CA LEU A 26 5.13 5.47 -5.75
C LEU A 26 4.05 5.61 -6.83
N GLU A 27 4.32 5.20 -8.08
CA GLU A 27 3.33 5.23 -9.16
C GLU A 27 2.20 4.26 -8.87
N ASP A 28 2.53 3.05 -8.42
CA ASP A 28 1.55 2.07 -7.94
C ASP A 28 0.68 2.67 -6.83
N THR A 29 1.29 3.41 -5.90
CA THR A 29 0.56 4.07 -4.80
C THR A 29 -0.40 5.13 -5.33
N ARG A 30 0.01 5.93 -6.33
CA ARG A 30 -0.86 6.92 -7.00
C ARG A 30 -2.00 6.24 -7.76
N LEU A 31 -1.71 5.15 -8.46
CA LEU A 31 -2.72 4.39 -9.19
C LEU A 31 -3.75 3.80 -8.22
N LEU A 32 -3.29 3.21 -7.11
CA LEU A 32 -4.17 2.70 -6.06
C LEU A 32 -5.05 3.81 -5.46
N ALA A 33 -4.49 5.00 -5.20
CA ALA A 33 -5.28 6.12 -4.70
C ALA A 33 -6.36 6.54 -5.71
N LYS A 34 -6.01 6.65 -6.99
CA LYS A 34 -6.93 7.03 -8.05
C LYS A 34 -8.07 6.03 -8.24
N GLU A 35 -7.77 4.73 -8.19
CA GLU A 35 -8.75 3.68 -8.48
C GLU A 35 -9.58 3.26 -7.25
N LEU A 36 -9.05 3.44 -6.03
CA LEU A 36 -9.70 2.96 -4.80
C LEU A 36 -10.37 4.05 -3.97
N CYS A 37 -9.99 5.33 -4.12
CA CYS A 37 -10.56 6.43 -3.35
C CYS A 37 -11.59 7.21 -4.18
N GLU A 38 -12.67 7.65 -3.55
CA GLU A 38 -13.63 8.60 -4.16
C GLU A 38 -13.27 10.08 -3.91
N ILE A 39 -12.23 10.32 -3.10
CA ILE A 39 -11.72 11.65 -2.75
C ILE A 39 -10.32 11.86 -3.33
N ASP A 40 -9.96 13.11 -3.58
CA ASP A 40 -8.64 13.47 -4.09
C ASP A 40 -7.59 13.44 -2.95
N VAL A 41 -6.54 12.65 -3.12
CA VAL A 41 -5.44 12.55 -2.15
C VAL A 41 -4.22 13.24 -2.74
N HIS A 42 -3.79 14.32 -2.11
CA HIS A 42 -2.68 15.10 -2.62
C HIS A 42 -1.36 14.32 -2.58
N GLU A 43 -0.45 14.65 -3.49
CA GLU A 43 0.83 13.95 -3.67
C GLU A 43 1.70 13.95 -2.41
N ASP A 44 1.71 15.05 -1.65
CA ASP A 44 2.49 15.18 -0.41
C ASP A 44 2.10 14.14 0.65
N LEU A 45 0.83 13.75 0.67
CA LEU A 45 0.30 12.74 1.57
C LEU A 45 0.52 11.32 1.04
N LEU A 46 0.41 11.12 -0.28
CA LEU A 46 0.70 9.83 -0.92
C LEU A 46 2.17 9.43 -0.75
N VAL A 47 3.10 10.38 -0.86
CA VAL A 47 4.53 10.13 -0.61
C VAL A 47 4.75 9.63 0.81
N LYS A 48 4.15 10.30 1.81
CA LYS A 48 4.26 9.88 3.23
C LYS A 48 3.67 8.50 3.48
N LEU A 49 2.51 8.22 2.88
CA LEU A 49 1.89 6.89 2.97
C LEU A 49 2.81 5.84 2.37
N HIS A 50 3.35 6.09 1.18
CA HIS A 50 4.23 5.17 0.47
C HIS A 50 5.46 4.83 1.31
N GLU A 51 6.16 5.84 1.82
CA GLU A 51 7.35 5.69 2.68
C GLU A 51 7.05 4.83 3.92
N LEU A 52 5.96 5.12 4.63
CA LEU A 52 5.59 4.39 5.85
C LEU A 52 5.06 2.97 5.56
N SER A 53 4.51 2.74 4.37
CA SER A 53 4.05 1.42 3.94
C SER A 53 5.19 0.51 3.46
N ASN A 54 6.34 1.08 3.11
CA ASN A 54 7.47 0.39 2.49
C ASN A 54 7.04 -0.47 1.27
N GLY A 55 6.18 0.09 0.41
CA GLY A 55 5.64 -0.57 -0.78
C GLY A 55 4.69 -1.74 -0.50
N SER A 56 4.23 -1.91 0.74
CA SER A 56 3.24 -2.95 1.08
C SER A 56 1.86 -2.54 0.59
N ILE A 57 1.37 -3.18 -0.47
CA ILE A 57 0.02 -2.95 -1.03
C ILE A 57 -1.06 -3.00 0.06
N ARG A 58 -0.94 -3.94 1.01
CA ARG A 58 -1.89 -4.06 2.14
C ARG A 58 -1.89 -2.80 3.00
N LEU A 59 -0.71 -2.27 3.35
CA LEU A 59 -0.63 -1.07 4.18
C LEU A 59 -1.11 0.15 3.39
N ILE A 60 -0.73 0.28 2.11
CA ILE A 60 -1.21 1.35 1.23
C ILE A 60 -2.75 1.38 1.23
N THR A 61 -3.41 0.26 0.92
CA THR A 61 -4.88 0.19 0.89
C THR A 61 -5.53 0.52 2.24
N VAL A 62 -4.93 0.07 3.35
CA VAL A 62 -5.42 0.41 4.70
C VAL A 62 -5.29 1.91 4.97
N GLY A 63 -4.15 2.52 4.62
CA GLY A 63 -3.93 3.95 4.79
C GLY A 63 -4.89 4.78 3.94
N LEU A 64 -5.07 4.42 2.67
CA LEU A 64 -6.02 5.05 1.75
C LEU A 64 -7.46 5.02 2.31
N SER A 65 -7.93 3.84 2.73
CA SER A 65 -9.27 3.68 3.32
C SER A 65 -9.46 4.55 4.57
N ARG A 66 -8.44 4.65 5.42
CA ARG A 66 -8.48 5.47 6.64
C ARG A 66 -8.53 6.98 6.31
N MET A 67 -7.71 7.41 5.34
CA MET A 67 -7.71 8.80 4.88
C MET A 67 -9.05 9.18 4.25
N GLU A 68 -9.62 8.30 3.43
CA GLU A 68 -10.92 8.52 2.82
C GLU A 68 -12.03 8.64 3.88
N ALA A 69 -12.08 7.70 4.83
CA ALA A 69 -13.06 7.74 5.91
C ALA A 69 -12.96 9.02 6.76
N PHE A 70 -11.74 9.45 7.07
CA PHE A 70 -11.50 10.71 7.78
C PHE A 70 -11.95 11.92 6.96
N THR A 71 -11.59 11.97 5.68
CA THR A 71 -11.93 13.07 4.77
C THR A 71 -13.45 13.20 4.60
N LYS A 72 -14.14 12.07 4.42
CA LYS A 72 -15.60 12.00 4.34
C LYS A 72 -16.27 12.45 5.65
N ALA A 73 -15.71 12.09 6.82
CA ALA A 73 -16.21 12.56 8.12
C ALA A 73 -16.11 14.09 8.26
N GLN A 74 -15.08 14.71 7.67
CA GLN A 74 -14.92 16.16 7.62
C GLN A 74 -15.74 16.83 6.50
N ARG A 75 -16.43 16.05 5.66
CA ARG A 75 -17.14 16.51 4.45
C ARG A 75 -16.24 17.22 3.44
N TRP A 76 -14.97 16.85 3.39
CA TRP A 76 -14.03 17.33 2.38
C TRP A 76 -14.07 16.44 1.13
N GLN A 77 -13.67 17.00 -0.01
CA GLN A 77 -13.51 16.26 -1.26
C GLN A 77 -12.05 15.94 -1.58
N SER A 78 -11.11 16.56 -0.87
CA SER A 78 -9.68 16.30 -1.00
C SER A 78 -8.97 16.36 0.35
N ILE A 79 -7.77 15.77 0.41
CA ILE A 79 -6.92 15.78 1.59
C ILE A 79 -5.43 15.91 1.27
N SER A 80 -4.78 16.83 1.98
CA SER A 80 -3.33 17.08 2.00
C SER A 80 -2.65 16.56 3.26
N ALA A 81 -1.32 16.50 3.26
CA ALA A 81 -0.59 16.06 4.44
C ALA A 81 -0.71 17.04 5.62
N GLN A 82 -0.97 18.33 5.34
CA GLN A 82 -1.27 19.33 6.36
C GLN A 82 -2.59 19.03 7.07
N GLN A 83 -3.65 18.72 6.30
CA GLN A 83 -4.97 18.38 6.83
C GLN A 83 -4.98 17.05 7.59
N TRP A 84 -4.17 16.08 7.13
CA TRP A 84 -3.98 14.81 7.83
C TRP A 84 -3.32 14.98 9.22
N SER A 85 -2.58 16.06 9.42
CA SER A 85 -2.02 16.48 10.72
C SER A 85 -1.20 15.39 11.44
N GLY A 86 -0.49 14.55 10.66
CA GLY A 86 0.41 13.54 11.22
C GLY A 86 -0.27 12.41 12.00
N GLN A 87 -1.57 12.18 11.80
CA GLN A 87 -2.26 11.02 12.37
C GLN A 87 -1.60 9.71 11.90
N PRO A 88 -1.59 8.66 12.73
CA PRO A 88 -1.03 7.38 12.30
C PRO A 88 -1.89 6.76 11.20
N PHE A 89 -1.25 6.38 10.08
CA PHE A 89 -1.93 5.67 8.98
C PHE A 89 -2.37 4.27 9.39
N PHE A 90 -1.60 3.63 10.27
CA PHE A 90 -1.79 2.25 10.69
C PHE A 90 -1.95 2.18 12.20
N LEU A 91 -2.71 1.20 12.68
CA LEU A 91 -2.72 0.90 14.10
C LEU A 91 -1.32 0.41 14.49
N SER A 92 -0.69 1.08 15.46
CA SER A 92 0.52 0.55 16.09
C SER A 92 0.16 -0.76 16.78
N ARG A 93 0.99 -1.79 16.57
CA ARG A 93 0.91 -3.00 17.38
C ARG A 93 1.27 -2.58 18.81
N GLN A 94 0.32 -2.62 19.73
CA GLN A 94 0.67 -2.64 21.15
C GLN A 94 1.50 -3.90 21.36
N ILE A 95 2.78 -3.71 21.66
CA ILE A 95 3.66 -4.76 22.18
C ILE A 95 3.41 -4.82 23.69
#